data_AF-A0A1Y2AK01-F1
#
_entry.id   AF-A0A1Y2AK01-F1
#
_cell.length_a   1.000
_cell.length_b   1.000
_cell.length_c   1.000
_cell.angle_alpha   90.00
_cell.angle_beta   90.00
_cell.angle_gamma   90.00
#
_symmetry.space_group_name_H-M   'P 1'
#
loop_
_entity.id
_entity.type
_entity.pdbx_description
1 polymer ?
#
loop_
_entity_poly.entity_id
_entity_poly.type
_entity_poly.pdbx_seq_one_letter_code
_entity_poly.pdbx_strand_id
1 'polypeptide(L)' 'EMVFFVTLCQSLGIPFLSEDEFTNLKKCGFRNKNYIDKLLILKDLAENKYVKF' A
#
# COMPACT_ATOMS: atom_id res chain seq x y z
N GLU A 1 5.01 -13.94 -5.69
CA GLU A 1 5.64 -12.60 -5.62
C GLU A 1 4.81 -11.48 -4.98
N MET A 2 3.51 -11.61 -4.68
CA MET A 2 2.76 -10.52 -3.99
C MET A 2 2.99 -10.40 -2.47
N VAL A 3 3.58 -11.41 -1.82
CA VAL A 3 3.69 -11.50 -0.35
C VAL A 3 4.45 -10.32 0.25
N PHE A 4 5.56 -9.91 -0.37
CA PHE A 4 6.36 -8.76 0.11
C PHE A 4 5.53 -7.48 0.13
N PHE A 5 4.88 -7.17 -1.00
CA PHE A 5 4.09 -5.94 -1.13
C PHE A 5 2.87 -5.93 -0.20
N VAL A 6 2.20 -7.06 -0.03
CA VAL A 6 1.09 -7.21 0.92
C VAL A 6 1.57 -7.01 2.37
N THR A 7 2.69 -7.64 2.73
CA THR A 7 3.29 -7.51 4.07
C THR A 7 3.69 -6.06 4.35
N LEU A 8 4.29 -5.39 3.37
CA LEU A 8 4.63 -3.97 3.47
C LEU A 8 3.38 -3.10 3.67
N CYS A 9 2.32 -3.32 2.89
CA CYS A 9 1.05 -2.60 3.06
C CYS A 9 0.49 -2.79 4.48
N GLN A 10 0.49 -4.02 4.99
CA GLN A 10 0.04 -4.32 6.34
C GLN A 10 0.90 -3.64 7.42
N SER A 11 2.23 -3.66 7.29
CA SER A 11 3.15 -2.98 8.21
C SER A 11 2.97 -1.46 8.22
N LEU A 12 2.57 -0.86 7.10
CA LEU A 12 2.23 0.56 7.00
C LEU A 12 0.78 0.87 7.45
N GLY A 13 0.00 -0.15 7.84
CA GLY A 13 -1.40 -0.01 8.22
C GLY A 13 -2.32 0.30 7.04
N ILE A 14 -1.96 -0.14 5.84
CA ILE A 14 -2.73 0.04 4.61
C ILE A 14 -3.51 -1.26 4.34
N PRO A 15 -4.85 -1.23 4.36
CA PRO A 15 -5.64 -2.38 3.97
C PRO A 15 -5.50 -2.60 2.46
N PHE A 16 -4.74 -3.63 2.07
CA PHE A 16 -4.51 -3.99 0.67
C PHE A 16 -5.84 -4.26 -0.06
N LEU A 17 -6.72 -5.01 0.61
CA LEU A 17 -8.12 -5.21 0.27
C LEU A 17 -8.97 -4.88 1.50
N SER A 18 -10.00 -4.07 1.31
CA SER A 18 -11.01 -3.73 2.32
C SER A 18 -12.38 -3.95 1.71
N GLU A 19 -13.33 -4.48 2.48
CA GLU A 19 -14.71 -4.58 2.04
C GLU A 19 -15.48 -3.36 2.53
N ASP A 20 -16.27 -2.76 1.64
CA ASP A 20 -17.19 -1.70 2.03
C ASP A 20 -18.44 -2.32 2.63
N GLU A 21 -18.66 -2.10 3.93
CA GLU A 21 -19.75 -2.71 4.70
C GLU A 21 -21.16 -2.36 4.18
N PHE A 22 -21.31 -1.27 3.42
CA PHE A 22 -22.61 -0.82 2.91
C PHE A 22 -22.92 -1.37 1.51
N THR A 23 -21.88 -1.63 0.72
CA THR A 23 -22.01 -2.02 -0.70
C THR A 23 -21.55 -3.45 -0.97
N ASN A 24 -20.92 -4.14 0.00
CA ASN A 24 -20.24 -5.42 -0.16
C ASN A 24 -19.23 -5.42 -1.33
N LEU A 25 -18.73 -4.25 -1.70
CA LEU A 25 -17.75 -4.11 -2.77
C LEU A 25 -16.35 -4.19 -2.18
N LYS A 26 -15.52 -5.08 -2.74
CA LYS A 26 -14.09 -5.11 -2.44
C LYS A 26 -13.45 -3.84 -2.99
N LYS A 27 -12.93 -3.02 -2.09
CA LYS A 27 -12.16 -1.81 -2.36
C LYS A 27 -10.68 -2.09 -2.11
N CYS A 28 -9.85 -1.43 -2.90
CA CYS A 28 -8.42 -1.43 -2.69
C CYS A 28 -8.03 -0.18 -1.90
N GLY A 29 -7.24 -0.33 -0.84
CA GLY A 29 -6.85 0.78 0.03
C GLY A 29 -6.13 1.91 -0.69
N PHE A 30 -5.51 1.65 -1.84
CA PHE A 30 -4.73 2.65 -2.58
C PHE A 30 -5.52 3.85 -3.10
N ARG A 31 -6.86 3.86 -3.03
CA ARG A 31 -7.67 5.05 -3.37
C ARG A 31 -7.75 6.09 -2.24
N ASN A 32 -7.27 5.76 -1.04
CA ASN A 32 -7.22 6.70 0.07
C ASN A 32 -5.92 7.53 -0.01
N LYS A 33 -6.05 8.86 -0.03
CA LYS A 33 -4.93 9.80 -0.11
C LYS A 33 -3.89 9.57 1.00
N ASN A 34 -4.34 9.33 2.23
CA ASN A 34 -3.43 9.09 3.37
C ASN A 34 -2.60 7.82 3.18
N TYR A 35 -3.12 6.80 2.49
CA TYR A 35 -2.38 5.56 2.22
C TYR A 35 -1.42 5.73 1.06
N ILE A 36 -1.78 6.53 0.04
CA ILE A 36 -0.84 6.94 -1.02
C ILE A 36 0.35 7.69 -0.42
N ASP A 37 0.09 8.63 0.50
CA ASP A 37 1.15 9.42 1.12
C ASP A 37 2.15 8.54 1.90
N LYS A 38 1.67 7.47 2.55
CA LYS A 38 2.54 6.47 3.20
C LYS A 38 3.38 5.68 2.19
N LEU A 39 2.85 5.40 1.00
CA LEU A 39 3.56 4.64 -0.04
C LEU A 39 4.59 5.49 -0.80
N LEU A 40 4.55 6.82 -0.71
CA LEU A 40 5.56 7.70 -1.30
C LEU A 40 6.98 7.40 -0.78
N ILE A 41 7.12 6.83 0.42
CA ILE A 41 8.42 6.38 0.93
C ILE A 41 9.11 5.38 -0.01
N LEU A 42 8.34 4.52 -0.71
CA LEU A 42 8.90 3.57 -1.67
C LEU A 42 9.46 4.27 -2.90
N LYS A 43 8.81 5.36 -3.33
CA LYS A 43 9.30 6.18 -4.43
C LYS A 43 10.66 6.78 -4.05
N ASP A 44 10.75 7.38 -2.87
CA ASP A 44 11.99 7.97 -2.36
C ASP A 44 13.12 6.93 -2.23
N LEU A 45 12.81 5.74 -1.67
CA LEU A 45 13.76 4.64 -1.53
C LEU A 45 14.30 4.14 -2.89
N ALA A 46 13.43 4.07 -3.90
CA ALA A 46 13.81 3.62 -5.23
C ALA A 46 14.59 4.69 -6.01
N GLU A 47 14.14 5.94 -6.00
CA GLU A 47 14.76 7.04 -6.75
C GLU A 47 16.15 7.38 -6.21
N ASN A 48 16.32 7.39 -4.88
CA ASN A 48 17.61 7.63 -4.25
C ASN A 48 18.51 6.38 -4.18
N LYS A 49 18.05 5.24 -4.72
CA LYS A 49 18.79 3.96 -4.76
C LYS A 49 19.26 3.51 -3.37
N TYR A 50 18.49 3.82 -2.33
CA TYR A 50 18.74 3.34 -0.97
C TYR A 50 18.63 1.81 -0.87
N VAL A 51 17.90 1.20 -1.81
CA VAL A 51 17.75 -0.24 -1.96
C VAL A 51 18.16 -0.64 -3.38
N LYS A 52 18.98 -1.69 -3.50
CA LYS A 52 19.27 -2.35 -4.78
C LYS A 52 18.19 -3.40 -5.01
N PHE A 53 17.39 -3.21 -6.06
CA PHE A 53 16.43 -4.19 -6.56
C PHE A 53 17.12 -5.21 -7.46
#